data_AF-X1GBE7-F1
#
_entry.id   AF-X1GBE7-F1
#
_cell.length_a   1.000
_cell.length_b   1.000
_cell.length_c   1.000
_cell.angle_alpha   90.00
_cell.angle_beta   90.00
_cell.angle_gamma   90.00
#
_symmetry.space_group_name_H-M   'P 1'
#
loop_
_entity.id
_entity.type
_entity.pdbx_description
1 polymer ?
#
loop_
_entity_poly.entity_id
_entity_poly.type
_entity_poly.pdbx_seq_one_letter_code
_entity_poly.pdbx_strand_id
1 'polypeptide(L)'
;MKILIDTSYFLPLIKIGIENIPQTVLLNLLSKTSHEYFYSNLTLFELTAKGLKLSSQKNAITPQDIRIGIDAIQNDLRLTE
;
A
#
# COMPACT_ATOMS: atom_id res chain seq x y z
N MET A 1 -11.66 0.92 17.24
CA MET A 1 -12.30 0.08 16.20
C MET A 1 -11.21 -0.55 15.37
N LYS A 2 -11.35 -1.82 14.99
CA LYS A 2 -10.37 -2.53 14.17
C LYS A 2 -10.74 -2.35 12.69
N ILE A 3 -9.79 -1.89 11.88
CA ILE A 3 -10.00 -1.59 10.46
C ILE A 3 -9.00 -2.40 9.66
N LEU A 4 -9.49 -3.32 8.82
CA LEU A 4 -8.66 -4.01 7.84
C LEU A 4 -8.54 -3.13 6.59
N ILE A 5 -7.32 -2.80 6.21
CA ILE A 5 -7.02 -1.96 5.04
C ILE A 5 -6.85 -2.86 3.81
N ASP A 6 -7.63 -2.56 2.77
CA ASP A 6 -7.54 -3.23 1.47
C ASP A 6 -6.29 -2.81 0.68
N THR A 7 -5.83 -3.70 -0.21
CA THR A 7 -4.68 -3.50 -1.11
C THR A 7 -4.71 -2.17 -1.85
N SER A 8 -5.90 -1.70 -2.24
CA SER A 8 -6.06 -0.46 -3.01
C SER A 8 -5.49 0.76 -2.29
N TYR A 9 -5.60 0.84 -0.96
CA TYR A 9 -5.05 1.96 -0.18
C TYR A 9 -3.52 2.03 -0.21
N PHE A 10 -2.85 0.93 -0.51
CA PHE A 10 -1.40 0.82 -0.54
C PHE A 10 -0.79 1.01 -1.94
N LEU A 11 -1.60 1.06 -3.00
CA LEU A 11 -1.12 1.28 -4.37
C LEU A 11 -0.20 2.52 -4.52
N PRO A 12 -0.47 3.67 -3.85
CA PRO A 12 0.42 4.82 -3.94
C PRO A 12 1.84 4.56 -3.41
N LEU A 13 2.01 3.63 -2.45
CA LEU A 13 3.33 3.29 -1.90
C LEU A 13 4.25 2.63 -2.94
N ILE A 14 3.67 2.00 -3.96
CA ILE A 14 4.40 1.40 -5.08
C ILE A 14 4.32 2.25 -6.35
N LYS A 15 4.15 3.57 -6.19
CA LYS A 15 4.06 4.58 -7.27
C LYS A 15 2.88 4.39 -8.23
N ILE A 16 1.83 3.69 -7.80
CA ILE A 16 0.58 3.56 -8.55
C ILE A 16 -0.44 4.55 -7.96
N GLY A 17 -0.69 5.63 -8.68
CA GLY A 17 -1.77 6.56 -8.35
C GLY A 17 -3.14 5.95 -8.64
N ILE A 18 -4.14 6.37 -7.87
CA ILE A 18 -5.56 6.09 -8.16
C ILE A 18 -6.19 7.40 -8.62
N GLU A 19 -6.89 7.35 -9.74
CA GLU A 19 -7.56 8.52 -10.30
C GLU A 19 -8.56 9.10 -9.30
N ASN A 20 -8.57 10.42 -9.15
CA ASN A 20 -9.44 11.17 -8.23
C ASN A 20 -9.24 10.86 -6.72
N ILE A 21 -8.19 10.12 -6.33
CA ILE A 21 -7.85 9.89 -4.93
C ILE A 21 -6.52 10.57 -4.60
N PRO A 22 -6.47 11.39 -3.54
CA PRO A 22 -5.21 11.99 -3.10
C PRO A 22 -4.19 10.93 -2.70
N GLN A 23 -2.93 11.11 -3.08
CA GLN A 23 -1.83 10.23 -2.64
C GLN A 23 -1.65 10.22 -1.11
N THR A 24 -2.16 11.25 -0.42
CA THR A 24 -2.14 11.38 1.04
C THR A 24 -3.25 10.62 1.76
N VAL A 25 -4.14 9.91 1.04
CA VAL A 25 -5.33 9.27 1.65
C VAL A 25 -4.95 8.28 2.76
N LEU A 26 -3.90 7.48 2.56
CA LEU A 26 -3.43 6.52 3.56
C LEU A 26 -2.87 7.23 4.79
N LEU A 27 -2.10 8.30 4.60
CA LEU A 27 -1.58 9.11 5.72
C LEU A 27 -2.70 9.76 6.53
N ASN A 28 -3.73 10.28 5.85
CA ASN A 28 -4.89 10.88 6.48
C ASN A 28 -5.77 9.85 7.20
N LEU A 29 -5.79 8.60 6.73
CA LEU A 29 -6.45 7.49 7.42
C LEU A 29 -5.68 7.14 8.69
N LEU A 30 -4.38 6.85 8.55
CA LEU A 30 -3.51 6.42 9.65
C LEU A 30 -3.22 7.50 10.70
N SER A 31 -3.53 8.78 10.42
CA SER A 31 -3.42 9.85 11.42
C SER A 31 -4.51 9.79 12.50
N LYS A 32 -5.60 9.03 12.27
CA LYS A 32 -6.67 8.86 13.25
C LYS A 32 -6.28 7.80 14.28
N THR A 33 -5.91 8.25 15.48
CA THR A 33 -5.41 7.41 16.59
C THR A 33 -6.49 6.60 17.32
N SER A 34 -7.78 6.83 17.03
CA SER A 34 -8.91 6.12 17.64
C SER A 34 -9.14 4.70 17.10
N HIS A 35 -8.33 4.26 16.15
CA HIS A 35 -8.50 3.00 15.42
C HIS A 35 -7.20 2.21 15.37
N GLU A 36 -7.35 0.90 15.33
CA GLU A 36 -6.27 -0.04 15.07
C GLU A 36 -6.38 -0.47 13.61
N TYR A 37 -5.28 -0.37 12.86
CA TYR A 37 -5.26 -0.65 11.43
C TYR A 37 -4.51 -1.94 11.16
N PHE A 38 -5.16 -2.81 10.41
CA PHE A 38 -4.64 -4.12 10.06
C PHE A 38 -4.45 -4.21 8.56
N TYR A 39 -3.52 -5.04 8.11
CA TYR A 39 -3.45 -5.56 6.75
C TYR A 39 -3.40 -7.08 6.81
N SER A 40 -3.33 -7.77 5.68
CA SER A 40 -3.14 -9.22 5.66
C SER A 40 -1.98 -9.60 4.76
N ASN A 41 -1.44 -10.80 4.93
CA ASN A 41 -0.46 -11.33 3.97
C ASN A 41 -0.99 -11.38 2.53
N LEU A 42 -2.30 -11.58 2.35
CA LEU A 42 -2.95 -11.50 1.05
C LEU A 42 -2.80 -10.09 0.44
N THR A 43 -2.91 -9.04 1.26
CA THR A 43 -2.71 -7.65 0.84
C THR A 43 -1.32 -7.43 0.25
N LEU A 44 -0.27 -7.93 0.90
CA LEU A 44 1.11 -7.82 0.40
C LEU A 44 1.32 -8.60 -0.90
N PHE A 45 0.75 -9.80 -0.99
CA PHE A 45 0.78 -10.63 -2.19
C PHE A 45 0.11 -9.91 -3.38
N GLU A 46 -1.11 -9.41 -3.18
CA GLU A 46 -1.85 -8.71 -4.24
C GLU A 46 -1.16 -7.41 -4.67
N LEU A 47 -0.62 -6.64 -3.73
CA LEU A 47 0.11 -5.41 -4.02
C LEU A 47 1.32 -5.71 -4.91
N THR A 48 2.09 -6.72 -4.53
CA THR A 48 3.27 -7.19 -5.28
C THR A 48 2.87 -7.68 -6.67
N ALA A 49 1.83 -8.50 -6.78
CA ALA A 49 1.36 -9.06 -8.05
C ALA A 49 0.88 -7.96 -9.02
N LYS A 50 0.10 -6.99 -8.53
CA LYS A 50 -0.36 -5.85 -9.33
C LYS A 50 0.82 -4.96 -9.77
N GLY A 51 1.75 -4.68 -8.86
CA GLY A 51 2.96 -3.92 -9.15
C GLY A 51 3.80 -4.57 -10.24
N LEU A 52 4.11 -5.86 -10.12
CA LEU A 52 4.94 -6.59 -11.09
C LEU A 52 4.25 -6.72 -12.45
N LYS A 53 2.93 -6.89 -12.48
CA LYS A 53 2.15 -6.89 -13.73
C LYS A 53 2.31 -5.56 -14.48
N LEU A 54 2.32 -4.44 -13.77
CA LEU A 54 2.50 -3.12 -14.42
C LEU A 54 3.96 -2.87 -14.79
N SER A 55 4.89 -3.29 -13.93
CA SER A 55 6.33 -3.20 -14.18
C SER A 55 6.74 -3.93 -15.47
N SER A 56 6.12 -5.08 -15.76
CA SER A 56 6.39 -5.83 -16.99
C SER A 56 5.77 -5.22 -18.25
N GLN A 57 4.78 -4.34 -18.11
CA GLN A 57 4.07 -3.70 -19.23
C GLN A 57 4.60 -2.30 -19.55
N LYS A 58 5.09 -1.57 -18.55
CA LYS A 58 5.53 -0.17 -18.67
C LYS A 58 6.75 0.07 -17.78
N ASN A 59 7.81 0.69 -18.34
CA ASN A 59 9.03 1.07 -17.60
C ASN A 59 8.84 2.18 -16.53
N ALA A 60 7.60 2.45 -16.09
CA ALA A 60 7.30 3.52 -15.13
C ALA A 60 7.47 3.10 -13.67
N ILE A 61 7.39 1.80 -13.36
CA ILE A 61 7.50 1.26 -12.00
C ILE A 61 8.49 0.11 -12.03
N THR A 62 9.48 0.15 -11.15
CA THR A 62 10.52 -0.89 -11.04
C THR A 62 10.20 -1.87 -9.92
N PRO A 63 10.74 -3.10 -9.94
CA PRO A 63 10.66 -4.01 -8.79
C PRO A 63 11.20 -3.41 -7.50
N GLN A 64 12.16 -2.49 -7.60
CA GLN A 64 12.72 -1.77 -6.45
C GLN A 64 11.70 -0.80 -5.84
N ASP A 65 10.86 -0.14 -6.64
CA ASP A 65 9.76 0.69 -6.13
C ASP A 65 8.72 -0.15 -5.39
N ILE A 66 8.43 -1.34 -5.90
CA ILE A 66 7.52 -2.29 -5.26
C ILE A 66 8.08 -2.73 -3.91
N ARG A 67 9.36 -3.12 -3.87
CA ARG A 67 10.04 -3.50 -2.63
C ARG A 67 9.99 -2.38 -1.58
N ILE A 68 10.29 -1.14 -1.96
CA ILE A 68 10.23 0.00 -1.04
C ILE A 68 8.82 0.18 -0.46
N GLY A 69 7.77 0.03 -1.28
CA GLY A 69 6.40 0.15 -0.79
C GLY A 69 5.99 -0.99 0.16
N ILE A 70 6.44 -2.23 -0.11
CA ILE A 70 6.21 -3.38 0.79
C ILE A 70 6.96 -3.18 2.11
N ASP A 71 8.24 -2.80 2.04
CA ASP A 71 9.05 -2.49 3.23
C ASP A 71 8.38 -1.38 4.06
N ALA A 72 7.82 -0.36 3.42
CA ALA A 72 7.11 0.71 4.12
C ALA A 72 5.88 0.21 4.89
N ILE A 73 5.12 -0.77 4.36
CA ILE A 73 3.96 -1.35 5.05
C ILE A 73 4.42 -2.18 6.25
N GLN A 74 5.40 -3.06 6.04
CA GLN A 74 5.85 -4.00 7.07
C GLN A 74 6.57 -3.32 8.25
N ASN A 75 7.16 -2.14 8.01
CA ASN A 75 7.88 -1.37 9.03
C ASN A 75 7.07 -0.18 9.60
N ASP A 76 5.81 0.02 9.19
CA ASP A 76 4.97 1.08 9.75
C ASP A 76 4.36 0.64 11.08
N LEU A 77 4.77 1.31 12.18
CA LEU A 77 4.29 1.02 13.54
C LEU A 77 2.78 1.25 13.73
N ARG A 78 2.10 1.91 12.80
CA ARG A 78 0.65 2.14 12.84
C ARG A 78 -0.14 0.99 12.23
N LEU A 79 0.53 0.05 11.56
CA LEU A 79 -0.08 -1.09 10.88
C LEU A 79 0.26 -2.38 11.64
N THR A 80 -0.69 -3.31 11.64
CA THR A 80 -0.53 -4.64 12.23
C THR A 80 -0.94 -5.70 11.21
N GLU A 81 -0.20 -6.81 11.15
CA GLU A 81 -0.56 -7.98 10.32
C GLU A 81 -1.73 -8.77 10.93
#